data_AF-A0A1D7YQ26-F1
#
_entry.id   AF-A0A1D7YQ26-F1
#
_cell.length_a   1.000
_cell.length_b   1.000
_cell.length_c   1.000
_cell.angle_alpha   90.00
_cell.angle_beta   90.00
_cell.angle_gamma   90.00
#
_symmetry.space_group_name_H-M   'P 1'
#
loop_
_entity.id
_entity.type
_entity.pdbx_description
1 polymer ?
#
loop_
_entity_poly.entity_id
_entity_poly.type
_entity_poly.pdbx_seq_one_letter_code
_entity_poly.pdbx_strand_id
1 'polypeptide(L)'
;MTSERRADRSESFGEALLGAVLDRAHELPPHLIGPLVADVVEKLGGRRPQVLLQDYGQLLLVPLPGEGLTDGQPHMIDGSEAGRCFLDAVPVELPEEDGVRVHMPLLDGGDQVGIMAVTLDSVDDDDRRLLHRISGLVADLLVTKHGYSDLFFRVRRGEAMSAAAEIQWSLLPPLAMIMPRVAVAGILEPAYDVAGDSFDYALNGDVLHVVMIDAMGHGLDAATMATVAIGAYRHARRLGIRLSEIYDFMDRAVAEQFGPEHFVTAQMLQLDTTMGRVQWVNAGHPPPILVRDHRVAKRLVAPTTLPVGLGGSQPRISELGLERGDRVLCFTDGVVEEHKSGGEEFGEDQLIDCVNHLERTGRGVRAVTRSLSHTLKRARGGHTTDDATLLMVEWRG
;
A
#
# COMPACT_ATOMS: atom_id res chain seq x y z
N MET A 1 -34.63 -18.68 49.09
CA MET A 1 -33.58 -17.73 48.67
C MET A 1 -32.67 -18.43 47.69
N THR A 2 -32.98 -18.30 46.39
CA THR A 2 -32.14 -18.79 45.30
C THR A 2 -30.91 -17.89 45.19
N SER A 3 -29.75 -18.41 45.56
CA SER A 3 -28.46 -17.78 45.31
C SER A 3 -28.23 -17.79 43.80
N GLU A 4 -28.41 -16.64 43.16
CA GLU A 4 -27.91 -16.44 41.80
C GLU A 4 -26.39 -16.57 41.84
N ARG A 5 -25.84 -17.60 41.19
CA ARG A 5 -24.41 -17.69 40.91
C ARG A 5 -24.04 -16.49 40.05
N ARG A 6 -23.38 -15.50 40.64
CA ARG A 6 -22.76 -14.40 39.90
C ARG A 6 -21.74 -15.04 38.94
N ALA A 7 -21.88 -14.80 37.64
CA ALA A 7 -20.92 -15.26 36.66
C ALA A 7 -19.52 -14.80 37.07
N ASP A 8 -18.54 -15.70 37.01
CA ASP A 8 -17.15 -15.35 37.21
C ASP A 8 -16.71 -14.38 36.09
N ARG A 9 -16.13 -13.25 36.48
CA ARG A 9 -15.72 -12.16 35.60
C ARG A 9 -14.25 -11.78 35.83
N SER A 10 -13.44 -12.70 36.37
CA SER A 10 -11.99 -12.49 36.46
C SER A 10 -11.35 -12.54 35.08
N GLU A 11 -10.46 -11.59 34.78
CA GLU A 11 -9.73 -11.58 33.52
C GLU A 11 -8.82 -12.81 33.38
N SER A 12 -8.79 -13.38 32.18
CA SER A 12 -7.78 -14.38 31.82
C SER A 12 -6.40 -13.72 31.67
N PHE A 13 -5.31 -14.50 31.71
CA PHE A 13 -3.96 -13.97 31.45
C PHE A 13 -3.88 -13.21 30.11
N GLY A 14 -4.46 -13.78 29.05
CA GLY A 14 -4.49 -13.13 27.73
C GLY A 14 -5.30 -11.84 27.69
N GLU A 15 -6.40 -11.79 28.44
CA GLU A 15 -7.22 -10.58 28.58
C GLU A 15 -6.47 -9.49 29.35
N ALA A 16 -5.82 -9.83 30.45
CA ALA A 16 -4.99 -8.88 31.20
C ALA A 16 -3.79 -8.36 30.37
N LEU A 17 -3.17 -9.24 29.58
CA LEU A 17 -2.04 -8.87 28.72
C LEU A 17 -2.47 -7.91 27.59
N LEU A 18 -3.55 -8.24 26.87
CA LEU A 18 -4.09 -7.37 25.81
C LEU A 18 -4.68 -6.08 26.40
N GLY A 19 -5.35 -6.16 27.55
CA GLY A 19 -5.86 -5.02 28.31
C GLY A 19 -4.75 -4.03 28.66
N ALA A 20 -3.60 -4.52 29.14
CA ALA A 20 -2.46 -3.66 29.45
C ALA A 20 -1.91 -2.89 28.22
N VAL A 21 -1.94 -3.50 27.03
CA VAL A 21 -1.58 -2.81 25.78
C VAL A 21 -2.62 -1.74 25.44
N LEU A 22 -3.90 -2.09 25.49
CA LEU A 22 -5.01 -1.20 25.14
C LEU A 22 -5.13 0.00 26.08
N ASP A 23 -5.00 -0.22 27.38
CA ASP A 23 -5.09 0.83 28.41
C ASP A 23 -3.98 1.87 28.24
N ARG A 24 -2.79 1.42 27.84
CA ARG A 24 -1.64 2.31 27.61
C ARG A 24 -1.66 2.94 26.21
N ALA A 25 -2.34 2.33 25.24
CA ALA A 25 -2.28 2.71 23.83
C ALA A 25 -2.51 4.21 23.58
N HIS A 26 -3.49 4.80 24.26
CA HIS A 26 -3.91 6.19 24.05
C HIS A 26 -2.80 7.19 24.43
N GLU A 27 -2.14 6.99 25.55
CA GLU A 27 -1.14 7.92 26.11
C GLU A 27 0.30 7.49 25.83
N LEU A 28 0.52 6.31 25.23
CA LEU A 28 1.85 5.80 24.92
C LEU A 28 2.58 6.71 23.92
N PRO A 29 3.73 7.31 24.29
CA PRO A 29 4.60 8.00 23.36
C PRO A 29 5.15 7.03 22.30
N PRO A 30 5.35 7.46 21.04
CA PRO A 30 5.76 6.57 19.95
C PRO A 30 7.09 5.82 20.19
N HIS A 31 8.04 6.44 20.89
CA HIS A 31 9.33 5.82 21.23
C HIS A 31 9.22 4.71 22.29
N LEU A 32 8.10 4.60 23.00
CA LEU A 32 7.84 3.54 23.99
C LEU A 32 7.11 2.32 23.41
N ILE A 33 6.81 2.29 22.11
CA ILE A 33 6.24 1.09 21.47
C ILE A 33 7.21 -0.10 21.56
N GLY A 34 8.51 0.10 21.29
CA GLY A 34 9.50 -0.97 21.42
C GLY A 34 9.58 -1.57 22.83
N PRO A 35 9.76 -0.74 23.88
CA PRO A 35 9.70 -1.19 25.28
C PRO A 35 8.39 -1.90 25.66
N LEU A 36 7.24 -1.43 25.15
CA LEU A 36 5.95 -2.11 25.37
C LEU A 36 5.95 -3.51 24.75
N VAL A 37 6.43 -3.66 23.50
CA VAL A 37 6.55 -4.96 22.84
C VAL A 37 7.46 -5.88 23.63
N ALA A 38 8.59 -5.38 24.13
CA ALA A 38 9.52 -6.16 24.93
C ALA A 38 8.90 -6.66 26.25
N ASP A 39 8.21 -5.79 27.00
CA ASP A 39 7.50 -6.13 28.23
C ASP A 39 6.40 -7.18 28.00
N VAL A 40 5.63 -7.04 26.91
CA VAL A 40 4.58 -8.01 26.54
C VAL A 40 5.18 -9.36 26.18
N VAL A 41 6.27 -9.37 25.40
CA VAL A 41 6.97 -10.60 25.03
C VAL A 41 7.58 -11.30 26.24
N GLU A 42 8.18 -10.56 27.17
CA GLU A 42 8.73 -11.13 28.40
C GLU A 42 7.63 -11.78 29.26
N LYS A 43 6.47 -11.12 29.38
CA LYS A 43 5.31 -11.68 30.11
C LYS A 43 4.75 -12.95 29.47
N LEU A 44 4.88 -13.12 28.15
CA LEU A 44 4.58 -14.36 27.45
C LEU A 44 5.62 -15.47 27.69
N GLY A 45 6.72 -15.19 28.40
CA GLY A 45 7.85 -16.11 28.50
C GLY A 45 8.75 -16.12 27.27
N GLY A 46 8.58 -15.15 26.36
CA GLY A 46 9.39 -15.01 25.17
C GLY A 46 10.62 -14.14 25.36
N ARG A 47 11.52 -14.22 24.38
CA ARG A 47 12.78 -13.47 24.35
C ARG A 47 13.13 -13.02 22.94
N ARG A 48 14.17 -12.19 22.87
CA ARG A 48 14.69 -11.61 21.63
C ARG A 48 13.60 -10.94 20.76
N PRO A 49 12.71 -10.09 21.33
CA PRO A 49 11.67 -9.42 20.56
C PRO A 49 12.29 -8.49 19.53
N GLN A 50 11.73 -8.46 18.32
CA GLN A 50 12.16 -7.56 17.25
C GLN A 50 10.94 -7.07 16.49
N VAL A 51 10.95 -5.80 16.09
CA VAL A 51 9.97 -5.22 15.17
C VAL A 51 10.73 -4.76 13.95
N LEU A 52 10.37 -5.26 12.77
CA LEU A 52 10.99 -4.90 11.51
C LEU A 52 9.95 -4.17 10.64
N LEU A 53 10.24 -2.96 10.18
CA LEU A 53 9.35 -2.14 9.36
C LEU A 53 9.80 -2.18 7.90
N GLN A 54 8.86 -2.19 6.96
CA GLN A 54 9.19 -2.09 5.54
C GLN A 54 9.78 -0.70 5.21
N ASP A 55 10.90 -0.65 4.48
CA ASP A 55 11.43 0.60 3.94
C ASP A 55 10.58 1.18 2.79
N TYR A 56 10.72 2.47 2.50
CA TYR A 56 9.95 3.11 1.42
C TYR A 56 10.23 2.51 0.03
N GLY A 57 11.44 2.01 -0.22
CA GLY A 57 11.79 1.30 -1.45
C GLY A 57 11.23 -0.11 -1.56
N GLN A 58 10.56 -0.62 -0.52
CA GLN A 58 10.01 -1.97 -0.44
C GLN A 58 11.05 -3.09 -0.70
N LEU A 59 12.31 -2.89 -0.34
CA LEU A 59 13.39 -3.85 -0.51
C LEU A 59 13.75 -4.56 0.79
N LEU A 60 13.60 -3.86 1.93
CA LEU A 60 14.13 -4.26 3.22
C LEU A 60 13.05 -4.21 4.32
N LEU A 61 13.20 -5.10 5.28
CA LEU A 61 12.58 -5.04 6.60
C LEU A 61 13.64 -4.52 7.57
N VAL A 62 13.46 -3.29 8.06
CA VAL A 62 14.43 -2.53 8.85
C VAL A 62 14.07 -2.60 10.34
N PRO A 63 15.00 -2.96 11.24
CA PRO A 63 14.73 -3.02 12.67
C PRO A 63 14.34 -1.67 13.26
N LEU A 64 13.24 -1.65 14.01
CA LEU A 64 12.86 -0.54 14.87
C LEU A 64 13.82 -0.51 16.08
N PRO A 65 14.57 0.59 16.30
CA PRO A 65 15.38 0.73 17.50
C PRO A 65 14.48 0.96 18.71
N GLY A 66 14.86 0.40 19.86
CA GLY A 66 14.16 0.63 21.12
C GLY A 66 14.74 -0.22 22.25
N GLU A 67 14.68 0.31 23.47
CA GLU A 67 15.05 -0.46 24.66
C GLU A 67 14.22 -1.75 24.75
N GLY A 68 14.88 -2.87 25.06
CA GLY A 68 14.28 -4.19 25.14
C GLY A 68 14.08 -4.90 23.79
N LEU A 69 14.12 -4.18 22.67
CA LEU A 69 14.15 -4.82 21.34
C LEU A 69 15.55 -5.33 21.01
N THR A 70 15.59 -6.39 20.22
CA THR A 70 16.82 -7.00 19.74
C THR A 70 17.32 -6.24 18.53
N ASP A 71 18.52 -5.69 18.65
CA ASP A 71 19.22 -5.09 17.52
C ASP A 71 19.46 -6.12 16.40
N GLY A 72 19.57 -5.64 15.17
CA GLY A 72 19.80 -6.50 14.02
C GLY A 72 20.20 -5.70 12.78
N GLN A 73 20.51 -6.42 11.72
CA GLN A 73 20.68 -5.83 10.39
C GLN A 73 19.35 -5.84 9.65
N PRO A 74 19.12 -4.92 8.69
CA PRO A 74 18.00 -5.01 7.77
C PRO A 74 17.94 -6.36 7.04
N HIS A 75 16.74 -6.89 6.87
CA HIS A 75 16.51 -8.15 6.15
C HIS A 75 15.97 -7.86 4.75
N MET A 76 16.48 -8.54 3.72
CA MET A 76 15.87 -8.51 2.39
C MET A 76 14.44 -9.04 2.46
N ILE A 77 13.48 -8.33 1.86
CA ILE A 77 12.11 -8.84 1.71
C ILE A 77 12.09 -10.06 0.77
N ASP A 78 12.85 -10.02 -0.32
CA ASP A 78 12.94 -11.15 -1.22
C ASP A 78 13.91 -12.21 -0.67
N GLY A 79 13.47 -13.47 -0.61
CA GLY A 79 14.32 -14.61 -0.30
C GLY A 79 14.66 -14.84 1.18
N SER A 80 14.05 -14.10 2.11
CA SER A 80 14.21 -14.34 3.55
C SER A 80 12.94 -14.87 4.21
N GLU A 81 13.07 -15.58 5.34
CA GLU A 81 11.92 -16.06 6.11
C GLU A 81 11.08 -14.92 6.73
N ALA A 82 11.74 -13.82 7.12
CA ALA A 82 11.07 -12.60 7.54
C ALA A 82 10.25 -12.00 6.38
N GLY A 83 10.85 -11.95 5.19
CA GLY A 83 10.22 -11.51 3.97
C GLY A 83 9.08 -12.41 3.51
N ARG A 84 9.18 -13.73 3.70
CA ARG A 84 8.08 -14.67 3.46
C ARG A 84 6.89 -14.40 4.38
N CYS A 85 7.14 -14.23 5.68
CA CYS A 85 6.10 -13.85 6.64
C CYS A 85 5.39 -12.55 6.22
N PHE A 86 6.18 -11.56 5.80
CA PHE A 86 5.68 -10.29 5.29
C PHE A 86 4.84 -10.47 4.02
N LEU A 87 5.43 -10.96 2.92
CA LEU A 87 4.79 -11.04 1.60
C LEU A 87 3.52 -11.91 1.59
N ASP A 88 3.54 -13.02 2.32
CA ASP A 88 2.44 -14.00 2.31
C ASP A 88 1.39 -13.70 3.39
N ALA A 89 1.62 -12.70 4.26
CA ALA A 89 0.70 -12.32 5.35
C ALA A 89 0.42 -13.45 6.35
N VAL A 90 1.33 -14.40 6.51
CA VAL A 90 1.17 -15.57 7.38
C VAL A 90 2.33 -15.69 8.38
N PRO A 91 2.08 -16.20 9.60
CA PRO A 91 3.15 -16.50 10.53
C PRO A 91 4.15 -17.52 9.97
N VAL A 92 5.43 -17.36 10.33
CA VAL A 92 6.50 -18.29 9.99
C VAL A 92 7.20 -18.71 11.28
N GLU A 93 7.23 -20.02 11.55
CA GLU A 93 7.88 -20.63 12.71
C GLU A 93 9.18 -21.32 12.29
N LEU A 94 10.29 -20.94 12.91
CA LEU A 94 11.63 -21.44 12.60
C LEU A 94 12.21 -22.10 13.86
N PRO A 95 12.41 -23.44 13.87
CA PRO A 95 13.13 -24.10 14.95
C PRO A 95 14.57 -23.59 15.04
N GLU A 96 14.99 -23.18 16.23
CA GLU A 96 16.36 -22.78 16.58
C GLU A 96 16.91 -23.68 17.69
N GLU A 97 18.21 -23.62 17.97
CA GLU A 97 18.84 -24.45 19.01
C GLU A 97 18.27 -24.17 20.41
N ASP A 98 17.85 -22.92 20.67
CA ASP A 98 17.32 -22.50 21.96
C ASP A 98 15.79 -22.46 22.01
N GLY A 99 15.05 -22.74 20.94
CA GLY A 99 13.58 -22.69 20.93
C GLY A 99 12.98 -22.57 19.53
N VAL A 100 11.92 -21.77 19.40
CA VAL A 100 11.26 -21.50 18.12
C VAL A 100 11.18 -19.99 17.91
N ARG A 101 11.78 -19.51 16.82
CA ARG A 101 11.66 -18.13 16.34
C ARG A 101 10.37 -18.00 15.52
N VAL A 102 9.44 -17.18 16.01
CA VAL A 102 8.15 -16.93 15.39
C VAL A 102 8.16 -15.54 14.76
N HIS A 103 7.97 -15.47 13.45
CA HIS A 103 7.70 -14.24 12.71
C HIS A 103 6.20 -14.07 12.55
N MET A 104 5.70 -12.90 12.89
CA MET A 104 4.30 -12.53 12.85
C MET A 104 4.12 -11.29 11.98
N PRO A 105 3.20 -11.29 11.00
CA PRO A 105 2.96 -10.10 10.19
C PRO A 105 2.30 -8.99 11.04
N LEU A 106 2.73 -7.76 10.85
CA LEU A 106 2.10 -6.57 11.44
C LEU A 106 1.10 -6.01 10.41
N LEU A 107 -0.16 -6.41 10.56
CA LEU A 107 -1.26 -6.09 9.65
C LEU A 107 -2.09 -4.94 10.21
N ASP A 108 -2.25 -3.88 9.43
CA ASP A 108 -3.26 -2.84 9.65
C ASP A 108 -4.29 -2.92 8.53
N GLY A 109 -5.44 -3.53 8.83
CA GLY A 109 -6.44 -3.91 7.83
C GLY A 109 -5.84 -4.82 6.75
N GLY A 110 -5.65 -4.27 5.54
CA GLY A 110 -5.02 -4.98 4.41
C GLY A 110 -3.61 -4.50 4.05
N ASP A 111 -3.09 -3.50 4.76
CA ASP A 111 -1.71 -3.04 4.60
C ASP A 111 -0.78 -3.76 5.59
N GLN A 112 0.48 -3.86 5.21
CA GLN A 112 1.52 -4.53 5.99
C GLN A 112 2.63 -3.54 6.30
N VAL A 113 2.67 -3.08 7.55
CA VAL A 113 3.71 -2.14 7.99
C VAL A 113 5.06 -2.82 8.21
N GLY A 114 5.05 -4.12 8.48
CA GLY A 114 6.25 -4.87 8.82
C GLY A 114 5.96 -6.26 9.39
N ILE A 115 6.89 -6.76 10.20
CA ILE A 115 6.73 -7.99 10.99
C ILE A 115 7.22 -7.78 12.43
N MET A 116 6.70 -8.58 13.35
CA MET A 116 7.22 -8.77 14.70
C MET A 116 7.83 -10.16 14.79
N ALA A 117 8.97 -10.28 15.45
CA ALA A 117 9.63 -11.55 15.67
C ALA A 117 9.92 -11.77 17.16
N VAL A 118 9.70 -13.00 17.63
CA VAL A 118 9.91 -13.41 19.03
C VAL A 118 10.48 -14.83 19.07
N THR A 119 11.19 -15.17 20.13
CA THR A 119 11.62 -16.55 20.39
C THR A 119 10.92 -17.10 21.62
N LEU A 120 10.27 -18.25 21.50
CA LEU A 120 9.65 -19.00 22.60
C LEU A 120 10.37 -20.34 22.79
N ASP A 121 10.29 -20.95 23.97
CA ASP A 121 10.87 -22.29 24.19
C ASP A 121 10.11 -23.37 23.39
N SER A 122 8.80 -23.20 23.26
CA SER A 122 7.89 -23.99 22.43
C SER A 122 6.71 -23.12 21.98
N VAL A 123 5.96 -23.56 20.96
CA VAL A 123 4.81 -22.82 20.44
C VAL A 123 3.59 -23.73 20.38
N ASP A 124 2.60 -23.44 21.22
CA ASP A 124 1.29 -24.09 21.17
C ASP A 124 0.22 -23.22 20.48
N ASP A 125 -1.03 -23.69 20.48
CA ASP A 125 -2.12 -22.97 19.81
C ASP A 125 -2.58 -21.71 20.57
N ASP A 126 -2.36 -21.63 21.88
CA ASP A 126 -2.64 -20.43 22.68
C ASP A 126 -1.58 -19.36 22.40
N ASP A 127 -0.30 -19.74 22.31
CA ASP A 127 0.79 -18.85 21.91
C ASP A 127 0.51 -18.23 20.54
N ARG A 128 0.15 -19.05 19.55
CA ARG A 128 -0.21 -18.58 18.20
C ARG A 128 -1.36 -17.58 18.23
N ARG A 129 -2.41 -17.86 19.02
CA ARG A 129 -3.56 -16.97 19.17
C ARG A 129 -3.19 -15.64 19.81
N LEU A 130 -2.38 -15.66 20.88
CA LEU A 130 -1.96 -14.45 21.59
C LEU A 130 -1.03 -13.60 20.74
N LEU A 131 0.00 -14.21 20.14
CA LEU A 131 0.92 -13.51 19.24
C LEU A 131 0.18 -12.85 18.08
N HIS A 132 -0.81 -13.53 17.48
CA HIS A 132 -1.60 -12.94 16.40
C HIS A 132 -2.34 -11.66 16.85
N ARG A 133 -2.96 -11.68 18.03
CA ARG A 133 -3.67 -10.52 18.59
C ARG A 133 -2.72 -9.39 18.96
N ILE A 134 -1.59 -9.70 19.58
CA ILE A 134 -0.57 -8.72 19.96
C ILE A 134 0.03 -8.07 18.72
N SER A 135 0.36 -8.84 17.68
CA SER A 135 0.85 -8.29 16.42
C SER A 135 -0.15 -7.36 15.75
N GLY A 136 -1.45 -7.68 15.79
CA GLY A 136 -2.50 -6.75 15.35
C GLY A 136 -2.50 -5.44 16.12
N LEU A 137 -2.51 -5.50 17.46
CA LEU A 137 -2.48 -4.29 18.29
C LEU A 137 -1.19 -3.46 18.11
N VAL A 138 -0.05 -4.13 17.94
CA VAL A 138 1.23 -3.45 17.67
C VAL A 138 1.20 -2.77 16.30
N ALA A 139 0.62 -3.41 15.28
CA ALA A 139 0.42 -2.80 13.97
C ALA A 139 -0.46 -1.54 14.07
N ASP A 140 -1.61 -1.65 14.74
CA ASP A 140 -2.52 -0.52 14.99
C ASP A 140 -1.81 0.63 15.72
N LEU A 141 -0.99 0.32 16.73
CA LEU A 141 -0.18 1.30 17.46
C LEU A 141 0.85 1.97 16.55
N LEU A 142 1.57 1.23 15.72
CA LEU A 142 2.55 1.80 14.80
C LEU A 142 1.90 2.75 13.82
N VAL A 143 0.74 2.38 13.25
CA VAL A 143 0.00 3.22 12.30
C VAL A 143 -0.58 4.45 12.97
N THR A 144 -1.31 4.27 14.06
CA THR A 144 -1.96 5.40 14.77
C THR A 144 -0.94 6.37 15.34
N LYS A 145 0.26 5.90 15.73
CA LYS A 145 1.32 6.74 16.28
C LYS A 145 2.24 7.35 15.23
N HIS A 146 2.16 6.91 13.98
CA HIS A 146 2.96 7.44 12.87
C HIS A 146 2.79 8.95 12.70
N GLY A 147 1.56 9.45 12.78
CA GLY A 147 1.28 10.89 12.64
C GLY A 147 1.80 11.79 13.78
N TYR A 148 2.30 11.22 14.88
CA TYR A 148 2.80 11.97 16.03
C TYR A 148 4.33 11.94 16.17
N SER A 149 5.05 11.22 15.31
CA SER A 149 6.50 11.10 15.41
C SER A 149 7.20 10.72 14.11
N ASP A 150 8.31 11.39 13.84
CA ASP A 150 9.21 11.06 12.74
C ASP A 150 10.03 9.78 13.00
N LEU A 151 9.87 9.10 14.15
CA LEU A 151 10.64 7.89 14.47
C LEU A 151 10.50 6.82 13.38
N PHE A 152 9.26 6.42 13.07
CA PHE A 152 9.03 5.37 12.09
C PHE A 152 9.37 5.82 10.68
N PHE A 153 9.11 7.10 10.36
CA PHE A 153 9.50 7.68 9.08
C PHE A 153 11.02 7.61 8.88
N ARG A 154 11.82 8.05 9.87
CA ARG A 154 13.29 8.00 9.82
C ARG A 154 13.83 6.57 9.74
N VAL A 155 13.23 5.62 10.47
CA VAL A 155 13.65 4.21 10.46
C VAL A 155 13.43 3.56 9.09
N ARG A 156 12.34 3.90 8.40
CA ARG A 156 11.98 3.33 7.09
C ARG A 156 12.73 3.96 5.91
N ARG A 157 13.51 5.03 6.14
CA ARG A 157 14.30 5.70 5.09
C ARG A 157 15.64 4.98 4.92
N GLY A 158 15.81 4.31 3.78
CA GLY A 158 17.12 3.81 3.35
C GLY A 158 18.02 4.94 2.83
N GLU A 159 17.43 6.00 2.29
CA GLU A 159 18.14 7.10 1.61
C GLU A 159 17.56 8.48 1.97
N ALA A 160 18.28 9.53 1.57
CA ALA A 160 17.77 10.89 1.61
C ALA A 160 16.58 11.02 0.63
N MET A 161 15.57 11.78 1.01
CA MET A 161 14.30 11.92 0.30
C MET A 161 14.22 13.37 -0.13
N SER A 162 13.89 13.63 -1.40
CA SER A 162 13.70 14.99 -1.88
C SER A 162 12.41 15.59 -1.30
N ALA A 163 12.33 16.92 -1.23
CA ALA A 163 11.12 17.59 -0.72
C ALA A 163 9.87 17.24 -1.55
N ALA A 164 10.06 16.99 -2.85
CA ALA A 164 8.99 16.60 -3.75
C ALA A 164 8.48 15.19 -3.43
N ALA A 165 9.39 14.24 -3.18
CA ALA A 165 9.04 12.90 -2.71
C ALA A 165 8.37 12.93 -1.31
N GLU A 166 8.81 13.80 -0.38
CA GLU A 166 8.14 13.97 0.91
C GLU A 166 6.68 14.46 0.75
N ILE A 167 6.42 15.37 -0.19
CA ILE A 167 5.06 15.81 -0.54
C ILE A 167 4.28 14.62 -1.13
N GLN A 168 4.82 13.94 -2.13
CA GLN A 168 4.17 12.79 -2.78
C GLN A 168 3.76 11.72 -1.76
N TRP A 169 4.67 11.28 -0.89
CA TRP A 169 4.37 10.30 0.16
C TRP A 169 3.29 10.77 1.14
N SER A 170 3.23 12.07 1.43
CA SER A 170 2.20 12.64 2.29
C SER A 170 0.81 12.70 1.63
N LEU A 171 0.75 12.65 0.29
CA LEU A 171 -0.51 12.65 -0.46
C LEU A 171 -1.14 11.27 -0.56
N LEU A 172 -0.33 10.20 -0.55
CA LEU A 172 -0.82 8.85 -0.85
C LEU A 172 -1.79 8.32 0.23
N PRO A 173 -2.79 7.51 -0.17
CA PRO A 173 -3.51 6.65 0.76
C PRO A 173 -2.57 5.53 1.26
N PRO A 174 -3.01 4.64 2.17
CA PRO A 174 -2.31 3.37 2.40
C PRO A 174 -1.96 2.69 1.07
N LEU A 175 -0.81 2.02 1.01
CA LEU A 175 -0.37 1.43 -0.26
C LEU A 175 -1.14 0.17 -0.60
N ALA A 176 -1.83 -0.44 0.36
CA ALA A 176 -2.69 -1.56 0.14
C ALA A 176 -3.98 -1.48 0.95
N MET A 177 -5.04 -2.06 0.40
CA MET A 177 -6.30 -2.27 1.09
C MET A 177 -6.85 -3.62 0.66
N ILE A 178 -7.19 -4.48 1.61
CA ILE A 178 -7.75 -5.80 1.34
C ILE A 178 -9.10 -5.88 2.04
N MET A 179 -10.16 -5.98 1.25
CA MET A 179 -11.54 -6.13 1.70
C MET A 179 -12.11 -7.44 1.14
N PRO A 180 -13.25 -7.94 1.66
CA PRO A 180 -13.81 -9.20 1.19
C PRO A 180 -14.09 -9.23 -0.32
N ARG A 181 -14.62 -8.14 -0.88
CA ARG A 181 -15.01 -8.05 -2.31
C ARG A 181 -14.00 -7.36 -3.21
N VAL A 182 -13.00 -6.68 -2.66
CA VAL A 182 -12.04 -5.90 -3.44
C VAL A 182 -10.70 -5.82 -2.74
N ALA A 183 -9.61 -5.81 -3.50
CA ALA A 183 -8.30 -5.49 -2.99
C ALA A 183 -7.60 -4.47 -3.89
N VAL A 184 -6.78 -3.60 -3.30
CA VAL A 184 -6.01 -2.57 -3.98
C VAL A 184 -4.57 -2.69 -3.49
N ALA A 185 -3.60 -2.54 -4.40
CA ALA A 185 -2.21 -2.36 -4.04
C ALA A 185 -1.52 -1.43 -5.03
N GLY A 186 -0.81 -0.44 -4.49
CA GLY A 186 -0.01 0.52 -5.24
C GLY A 186 1.46 0.45 -4.88
N ILE A 187 2.30 0.90 -5.80
CA ILE A 187 3.75 1.05 -5.64
C ILE A 187 4.23 2.19 -6.52
N LEU A 188 5.18 2.95 -6.01
CA LEU A 188 5.82 4.07 -6.69
C LEU A 188 7.32 3.85 -6.69
N GLU A 189 7.96 4.11 -7.82
CA GLU A 189 9.41 4.13 -7.98
C GLU A 189 9.82 5.36 -8.80
N PRO A 190 10.84 6.14 -8.41
CA PRO A 190 11.68 5.97 -7.23
C PRO A 190 10.92 6.32 -5.95
N ALA A 191 11.33 5.70 -4.83
CA ALA A 191 10.69 5.98 -3.55
C ALA A 191 11.23 7.23 -2.83
N TYR A 192 12.39 7.73 -3.25
CA TYR A 192 13.15 8.76 -2.52
C TYR A 192 13.41 10.03 -3.32
N ASP A 193 13.19 10.01 -4.63
CA ASP A 193 13.35 11.16 -5.50
C ASP A 193 12.32 11.08 -6.62
N VAL A 194 12.23 12.14 -7.44
CA VAL A 194 11.18 12.35 -8.45
C VAL A 194 9.78 12.40 -7.81
N ALA A 195 8.92 13.26 -8.35
CA ALA A 195 7.56 13.44 -7.86
C ALA A 195 6.74 14.28 -8.84
N GLY A 196 5.72 13.64 -9.39
CA GLY A 196 4.72 14.11 -10.33
C GLY A 196 3.58 13.09 -10.40
N ASP A 197 3.91 11.80 -10.26
CA ASP A 197 2.93 10.74 -10.08
C ASP A 197 2.23 10.81 -8.73
N SER A 198 0.93 10.47 -8.70
CA SER A 198 0.24 10.17 -7.46
C SER A 198 -0.98 9.29 -7.72
N PHE A 199 -1.50 8.65 -6.68
CA PHE A 199 -2.78 7.99 -6.74
C PHE A 199 -3.57 8.19 -5.45
N ASP A 200 -4.89 8.06 -5.54
CA ASP A 200 -5.77 8.05 -4.39
C ASP A 200 -6.91 7.05 -4.60
N TYR A 201 -7.33 6.41 -3.51
CA TYR A 201 -8.50 5.55 -3.53
C TYR A 201 -9.31 5.69 -2.24
N ALA A 202 -10.60 5.35 -2.34
CA ALA A 202 -11.45 5.16 -1.17
C ALA A 202 -12.58 4.19 -1.49
N LEU A 203 -12.85 3.28 -0.55
CA LEU A 203 -14.05 2.44 -0.57
C LEU A 203 -15.15 3.14 0.25
N ASN A 204 -16.18 3.65 -0.42
CA ASN A 204 -17.31 4.31 0.19
C ASN A 204 -18.58 3.46 0.00
N GLY A 205 -19.02 2.78 1.07
CA GLY A 205 -20.05 1.76 0.94
C GLY A 205 -19.58 0.63 0.02
N ASP A 206 -20.35 0.33 -1.03
CA ASP A 206 -20.01 -0.70 -2.02
C ASP A 206 -19.25 -0.16 -3.25
N VAL A 207 -18.87 1.11 -3.27
CA VAL A 207 -18.19 1.73 -4.43
C VAL A 207 -16.73 2.04 -4.10
N LEU A 208 -15.82 1.41 -4.83
CA LEU A 208 -14.40 1.76 -4.82
C LEU A 208 -14.13 2.88 -5.83
N HIS A 209 -13.66 4.01 -5.34
CA HIS A 209 -13.17 5.12 -6.16
C HIS A 209 -11.66 5.04 -6.28
N VAL A 210 -11.11 5.23 -7.47
CA VAL A 210 -9.66 5.22 -7.75
C VAL A 210 -9.30 6.35 -8.71
N VAL A 211 -8.20 7.04 -8.44
CA VAL A 211 -7.53 7.90 -9.41
C VAL A 211 -6.03 7.61 -9.42
N MET A 212 -5.45 7.60 -10.61
CA MET A 212 -4.01 7.71 -10.82
C MET A 212 -3.77 8.96 -11.66
N ILE A 213 -2.77 9.74 -11.29
CA ILE A 213 -2.40 10.96 -11.98
C ILE A 213 -0.90 11.00 -12.21
N ASP A 214 -0.52 11.74 -13.25
CA ASP A 214 0.84 12.16 -13.52
C ASP A 214 0.80 13.65 -13.89
N ALA A 215 1.52 14.45 -13.12
CA ALA A 215 1.56 15.89 -13.25
C ALA A 215 2.72 16.34 -14.14
N MET A 216 2.41 17.21 -15.12
CA MET A 216 3.41 17.74 -16.04
C MET A 216 4.61 18.36 -15.31
N GLY A 217 5.81 17.99 -15.75
CA GLY A 217 7.08 18.51 -15.24
C GLY A 217 7.73 17.52 -14.28
N HIS A 218 8.57 18.01 -13.37
CA HIS A 218 9.22 17.17 -12.37
C HIS A 218 9.51 17.94 -11.08
N GLY A 219 9.70 17.22 -9.97
CA GLY A 219 10.12 17.80 -8.71
C GLY A 219 9.01 18.63 -8.05
N LEU A 220 9.36 19.78 -7.47
CA LEU A 220 8.44 20.49 -6.58
C LEU A 220 7.20 21.04 -7.28
N ASP A 221 7.34 21.50 -8.52
CA ASP A 221 6.22 22.06 -9.29
C ASP A 221 5.19 20.97 -9.63
N ALA A 222 5.67 19.81 -10.11
CA ALA A 222 4.83 18.66 -10.41
C ALA A 222 4.18 18.08 -9.13
N ALA A 223 4.93 17.92 -8.03
CA ALA A 223 4.38 17.50 -6.74
C ALA A 223 3.28 18.45 -6.20
N THR A 224 3.44 19.76 -6.41
CA THR A 224 2.43 20.76 -6.03
C THR A 224 1.19 20.67 -6.90
N MET A 225 1.35 20.44 -8.20
CA MET A 225 0.23 20.24 -9.12
C MET A 225 -0.53 18.95 -8.82
N ALA A 226 0.19 17.85 -8.56
CA ALA A 226 -0.39 16.59 -8.09
C ALA A 226 -1.18 16.77 -6.79
N THR A 227 -0.66 17.57 -5.84
CA THR A 227 -1.37 17.92 -4.59
C THR A 227 -2.73 18.56 -4.86
N VAL A 228 -2.78 19.53 -5.77
CA VAL A 228 -4.03 20.24 -6.13
C VAL A 228 -5.01 19.30 -6.82
N ALA A 229 -4.54 18.48 -7.77
CA ALA A 229 -5.37 17.51 -8.48
C ALA A 229 -5.96 16.45 -7.53
N ILE A 230 -5.15 15.84 -6.65
CA ILE A 230 -5.62 14.88 -5.63
C ILE A 230 -6.59 15.56 -4.65
N GLY A 231 -6.30 16.79 -4.23
CA GLY A 231 -7.19 17.57 -3.37
C GLY A 231 -8.56 17.82 -4.02
N ALA A 232 -8.56 18.23 -5.28
CA ALA A 232 -9.77 18.47 -6.07
C ALA A 232 -10.56 17.17 -6.30
N TYR A 233 -9.88 16.08 -6.63
CA TYR A 233 -10.47 14.75 -6.74
C TYR A 233 -11.15 14.31 -5.43
N ARG A 234 -10.44 14.39 -4.30
CA ARG A 234 -10.95 14.02 -2.98
C ARG A 234 -12.16 14.87 -2.60
N HIS A 235 -12.13 16.17 -2.90
CA HIS A 235 -13.26 17.07 -2.68
C HIS A 235 -14.48 16.64 -3.50
N ALA A 236 -14.32 16.51 -4.83
CA ALA A 236 -15.38 16.11 -5.74
C ALA A 236 -15.97 14.74 -5.39
N ARG A 237 -15.13 13.75 -5.07
CA ARG A 237 -15.56 12.44 -4.56
C ARG A 237 -16.45 12.57 -3.32
N ARG A 238 -16.08 13.41 -2.35
CA ARG A 238 -16.84 13.62 -1.10
C ARG A 238 -18.16 14.37 -1.31
N LEU A 239 -18.31 15.11 -2.41
CA LEU A 239 -19.60 15.67 -2.82
C LEU A 239 -20.56 14.61 -3.38
N GLY A 240 -20.08 13.40 -3.69
CA GLY A 240 -20.90 12.32 -4.23
C GLY A 240 -21.40 12.57 -5.66
N ILE A 241 -20.69 13.39 -6.44
CA ILE A 241 -21.02 13.68 -7.84
C ILE A 241 -20.53 12.59 -8.79
N ARG A 242 -21.00 12.60 -10.04
CA ARG A 242 -20.67 11.56 -11.04
C ARG A 242 -19.21 11.66 -11.49
N LEU A 243 -18.67 10.56 -12.01
CA LEU A 243 -17.28 10.48 -12.48
C LEU A 243 -16.93 11.57 -13.51
N SER A 244 -17.84 11.91 -14.41
CA SER A 244 -17.63 12.98 -15.39
C SER A 244 -17.56 14.38 -14.76
N GLU A 245 -18.31 14.60 -13.68
CA GLU A 245 -18.32 15.87 -12.93
C GLU A 245 -17.10 15.98 -12.01
N ILE A 246 -16.55 14.85 -11.55
CA ILE A 246 -15.26 14.81 -10.86
C ILE A 246 -14.15 15.32 -11.79
N TYR A 247 -14.11 14.86 -13.04
CA TYR A 247 -13.18 15.38 -14.03
C TYR A 247 -13.33 16.90 -14.21
N ASP A 248 -14.55 17.39 -14.46
CA ASP A 248 -14.80 18.82 -14.67
C ASP A 248 -14.35 19.67 -13.47
N PHE A 249 -14.50 19.14 -12.26
CA PHE A 249 -14.05 19.81 -11.04
C PHE A 249 -12.53 19.84 -10.92
N MET A 250 -11.86 18.71 -11.18
CA MET A 250 -10.39 18.64 -11.20
C MET A 250 -9.81 19.57 -12.26
N ASP A 251 -10.38 19.56 -13.46
CA ASP A 251 -9.92 20.34 -14.61
C ASP A 251 -9.90 21.84 -14.29
N ARG A 252 -11.02 22.34 -13.76
CA ARG A 252 -11.11 23.72 -13.30
C ARG A 252 -10.13 24.06 -12.19
N ALA A 253 -9.97 23.19 -11.20
CA ALA A 253 -9.08 23.45 -10.07
C ALA A 253 -7.60 23.58 -10.52
N VAL A 254 -7.16 22.72 -11.44
CA VAL A 254 -5.80 22.79 -12.00
C VAL A 254 -5.65 24.04 -12.87
N ALA A 255 -6.60 24.30 -13.78
CA ALA A 255 -6.56 25.45 -14.69
C ALA A 255 -6.56 26.79 -13.93
N GLU A 256 -7.40 26.93 -12.90
CA GLU A 256 -7.51 28.15 -12.08
C GLU A 256 -6.21 28.40 -11.27
N GLN A 257 -5.51 27.35 -10.83
CA GLN A 257 -4.31 27.47 -9.99
C GLN A 257 -3.01 27.66 -10.79
N PHE A 258 -2.84 26.96 -11.91
CA PHE A 258 -1.56 26.93 -12.66
C PHE A 258 -1.63 27.59 -14.03
N GLY A 259 -2.83 27.92 -14.52
CA GLY A 259 -3.04 28.50 -15.85
C GLY A 259 -3.14 27.44 -16.96
N PRO A 260 -3.44 27.88 -18.20
CA PRO A 260 -3.95 27.02 -19.26
C PRO A 260 -2.91 26.13 -19.95
N GLU A 261 -1.62 26.29 -19.64
CA GLU A 261 -0.53 25.49 -20.22
C GLU A 261 -0.10 24.33 -19.31
N HIS A 262 -0.62 24.27 -18.08
CA HIS A 262 -0.30 23.24 -17.12
C HIS A 262 -1.42 22.19 -17.06
N PHE A 263 -1.03 20.93 -17.03
CA PHE A 263 -1.98 19.84 -17.02
C PHE A 263 -1.50 18.64 -16.21
N VAL A 264 -2.47 17.81 -15.85
CA VAL A 264 -2.28 16.54 -15.17
C VAL A 264 -2.96 15.46 -16.01
N THR A 265 -2.22 14.44 -16.43
CA THR A 265 -2.84 13.25 -17.02
C THR A 265 -3.54 12.47 -15.90
N ALA A 266 -4.73 11.93 -16.15
CA ALA A 266 -5.48 11.24 -15.10
C ALA A 266 -6.26 10.04 -15.60
N GLN A 267 -6.20 8.95 -14.84
CA GLN A 267 -7.03 7.77 -14.99
C GLN A 267 -7.94 7.63 -13.77
N MET A 268 -9.24 7.82 -13.95
CA MET A 268 -10.23 7.75 -12.87
C MET A 268 -11.13 6.53 -13.05
N LEU A 269 -11.35 5.76 -11.99
CA LEU A 269 -12.24 4.59 -11.98
C LEU A 269 -13.24 4.64 -10.81
N GLN A 270 -14.42 4.08 -11.05
CA GLN A 270 -15.39 3.70 -10.02
C GLN A 270 -15.77 2.24 -10.23
N LEU A 271 -15.61 1.41 -9.19
CA LEU A 271 -15.99 0.00 -9.20
C LEU A 271 -17.13 -0.23 -8.21
N ASP A 272 -18.29 -0.64 -8.71
CA ASP A 272 -19.32 -1.26 -7.89
C ASP A 272 -18.84 -2.66 -7.49
N THR A 273 -18.47 -2.81 -6.21
CA THR A 273 -17.90 -4.04 -5.68
C THR A 273 -18.93 -5.15 -5.49
N THR A 274 -20.23 -4.84 -5.53
CA THR A 274 -21.30 -5.84 -5.44
C THR A 274 -21.56 -6.48 -6.80
N MET A 275 -21.59 -5.67 -7.87
CA MET A 275 -21.90 -6.13 -9.23
C MET A 275 -20.65 -6.42 -10.09
N GLY A 276 -19.47 -5.97 -9.66
CA GLY A 276 -18.26 -6.03 -10.47
C GLY A 276 -18.29 -5.07 -11.65
N ARG A 277 -19.12 -4.02 -11.63
CA ARG A 277 -19.20 -3.05 -12.72
C ARG A 277 -18.15 -1.96 -12.53
N VAL A 278 -17.16 -1.90 -13.41
CA VAL A 278 -16.18 -0.82 -13.45
C VAL A 278 -16.60 0.24 -14.47
N GLN A 279 -16.52 1.50 -14.06
CA GLN A 279 -16.67 2.68 -14.90
C GLN A 279 -15.38 3.47 -14.87
N TRP A 280 -14.98 4.07 -16.00
CA TRP A 280 -13.75 4.84 -16.05
C TRP A 280 -13.79 6.01 -17.04
N VAL A 281 -12.91 6.97 -16.77
CA VAL A 281 -12.55 8.09 -17.64
C VAL A 281 -11.03 8.12 -17.72
N ASN A 282 -10.51 8.29 -18.94
CA ASN A 282 -9.08 8.46 -19.19
C ASN A 282 -8.86 9.86 -19.78
N ALA A 283 -8.20 10.73 -19.01
CA ALA A 283 -7.85 12.10 -19.36
C ALA A 283 -6.38 12.19 -19.76
N GLY A 284 -6.05 11.62 -20.92
CA GLY A 284 -4.71 11.66 -21.50
C GLY A 284 -3.66 10.79 -20.80
N HIS A 285 -4.09 9.75 -20.08
CA HIS A 285 -3.20 8.84 -19.33
C HIS A 285 -3.07 7.49 -20.05
N PRO A 286 -2.06 6.64 -19.77
CA PRO A 286 -2.03 5.28 -20.31
C PRO A 286 -3.32 4.47 -19.99
N PRO A 287 -3.92 3.77 -20.96
CA PRO A 287 -5.12 2.96 -20.72
C PRO A 287 -4.85 1.81 -19.74
N PRO A 288 -5.71 1.58 -18.73
CA PRO A 288 -5.55 0.45 -17.82
C PRO A 288 -5.60 -0.89 -18.54
N ILE A 289 -4.87 -1.87 -18.02
CA ILE A 289 -4.87 -3.23 -18.53
C ILE A 289 -5.81 -4.10 -17.68
N LEU A 290 -6.74 -4.79 -18.33
CA LEU A 290 -7.53 -5.85 -17.72
C LEU A 290 -6.73 -7.14 -17.73
N VAL A 291 -6.49 -7.70 -16.55
CA VAL A 291 -5.87 -9.01 -16.33
C VAL A 291 -6.93 -9.99 -15.89
N ARG A 292 -7.12 -11.06 -16.65
CA ARG A 292 -8.04 -12.17 -16.38
C ARG A 292 -7.28 -13.48 -16.42
N ASP A 293 -7.52 -14.35 -15.45
CA ASP A 293 -6.81 -15.63 -15.32
C ASP A 293 -5.28 -15.49 -15.39
N HIS A 294 -4.76 -14.42 -14.77
CA HIS A 294 -3.33 -14.07 -14.76
C HIS A 294 -2.74 -13.77 -16.14
N ARG A 295 -3.58 -13.34 -17.09
CA ARG A 295 -3.15 -12.90 -18.42
C ARG A 295 -3.80 -11.60 -18.81
N VAL A 296 -3.09 -10.80 -19.60
CA VAL A 296 -3.65 -9.60 -20.19
C VAL A 296 -4.79 -10.00 -21.14
N ALA A 297 -6.00 -9.58 -20.80
CA ALA A 297 -7.19 -9.83 -21.60
C ALA A 297 -7.41 -8.74 -22.65
N LYS A 298 -7.27 -7.46 -22.24
CA LYS A 298 -7.37 -6.29 -23.12
C LYS A 298 -6.95 -5.00 -22.41
N ARG A 299 -6.71 -3.96 -23.21
CA ARG A 299 -6.65 -2.57 -22.77
C ARG A 299 -8.06 -2.00 -22.56
N LEU A 300 -8.27 -1.22 -21.51
CA LEU A 300 -9.51 -0.52 -21.20
C LEU A 300 -9.52 0.86 -21.87
N VAL A 301 -9.58 0.87 -23.20
CA VAL A 301 -9.59 2.12 -23.99
C VAL A 301 -10.88 2.90 -23.74
N ALA A 302 -10.77 4.22 -23.56
CA ALA A 302 -11.88 5.14 -23.41
C ALA A 302 -11.94 6.15 -24.58
N PRO A 303 -13.08 6.82 -24.81
CA PRO A 303 -13.15 7.98 -25.68
C PRO A 303 -12.16 9.08 -25.26
N THR A 304 -11.59 9.78 -26.25
CA THR A 304 -10.64 10.88 -26.03
C THR A 304 -11.21 11.92 -25.08
N THR A 305 -10.45 12.23 -24.03
CA THR A 305 -10.67 13.32 -23.08
C THR A 305 -9.34 14.04 -22.89
N LEU A 306 -9.36 15.37 -22.84
CA LEU A 306 -8.14 16.15 -22.64
C LEU A 306 -7.59 15.94 -21.21
N PRO A 307 -6.26 16.00 -21.02
CA PRO A 307 -5.66 16.11 -19.70
C PRO A 307 -6.33 17.18 -18.83
N VAL A 308 -6.37 16.91 -17.52
CA VAL A 308 -6.97 17.79 -16.51
C VAL A 308 -6.20 19.10 -16.46
N GLY A 309 -6.89 20.23 -16.62
CA GLY A 309 -6.33 21.58 -16.64
C GLY A 309 -6.39 22.26 -18.01
N LEU A 310 -6.61 21.49 -19.08
CA LEU A 310 -6.69 22.01 -20.46
C LEU A 310 -8.09 22.40 -20.89
N GLY A 311 -9.11 22.20 -20.05
CA GLY A 311 -10.50 22.43 -20.40
C GLY A 311 -11.07 21.37 -21.35
N GLY A 312 -12.26 21.64 -21.87
CA GLY A 312 -12.88 20.81 -22.89
C GLY A 312 -14.34 20.47 -22.60
N SER A 313 -14.87 19.50 -23.34
CA SER A 313 -16.19 18.94 -23.10
C SER A 313 -16.14 17.88 -22.00
N GLN A 314 -17.24 17.77 -21.25
CA GLN A 314 -17.42 16.71 -20.26
C GLN A 314 -17.13 15.32 -20.85
N PRO A 315 -16.37 14.46 -20.17
CA PRO A 315 -15.92 13.17 -20.70
C PRO A 315 -17.07 12.17 -20.84
N ARG A 316 -16.92 11.26 -21.80
CA ARG A 316 -17.79 10.09 -21.93
C ARG A 316 -17.28 8.96 -21.05
N ILE A 317 -18.15 8.49 -20.16
CA ILE A 317 -17.84 7.38 -19.24
C ILE A 317 -17.87 6.06 -20.01
N SER A 318 -16.80 5.28 -19.87
CA SER A 318 -16.72 3.90 -20.36
C SER A 318 -17.05 2.92 -19.23
N GLU A 319 -17.55 1.73 -19.58
CA GLU A 319 -17.92 0.73 -18.57
C GLU A 319 -17.75 -0.72 -19.03
N LEU A 320 -17.56 -1.61 -18.06
CA LEU A 320 -17.36 -3.04 -18.25
C LEU A 320 -17.78 -3.81 -16.99
N GLY A 321 -18.30 -5.03 -17.17
CA GLY A 321 -18.47 -5.99 -16.07
C GLY A 321 -17.21 -6.84 -15.90
N LEU A 322 -16.71 -6.92 -14.68
CA LEU A 322 -15.61 -7.77 -14.26
C LEU A 322 -16.11 -9.17 -13.92
N GLU A 323 -15.21 -10.15 -14.00
CA GLU A 323 -15.36 -11.50 -13.48
C GLU A 323 -14.61 -11.63 -12.15
N ARG A 324 -15.08 -12.52 -11.27
CA ARG A 324 -14.43 -12.73 -9.97
C ARG A 324 -12.97 -13.12 -10.17
N GLY A 325 -12.05 -12.36 -9.57
CA GLY A 325 -10.60 -12.52 -9.71
C GLY A 325 -9.97 -11.65 -10.80
N ASP A 326 -10.78 -10.93 -11.61
CA ASP A 326 -10.25 -9.95 -12.56
C ASP A 326 -9.47 -8.86 -11.82
N ARG A 327 -8.37 -8.43 -12.45
CA ARG A 327 -7.56 -7.32 -11.98
C ARG A 327 -7.50 -6.21 -13.03
N VAL A 328 -7.57 -4.97 -12.58
CA VAL A 328 -7.33 -3.78 -13.39
C VAL A 328 -5.99 -3.19 -12.95
N LEU A 329 -5.04 -3.16 -13.87
CA LEU A 329 -3.72 -2.56 -13.68
C LEU A 329 -3.69 -1.16 -14.29
N CYS A 330 -3.58 -0.15 -13.44
CA CYS A 330 -3.25 1.22 -13.83
C CYS A 330 -1.75 1.44 -13.68
N PHE A 331 -1.17 2.22 -14.59
CA PHE A 331 0.25 2.51 -14.60
C PHE A 331 0.50 3.87 -15.25
N THR A 332 1.58 4.53 -14.85
CA THR A 332 2.08 5.77 -15.46
C THR A 332 3.07 5.46 -16.59
N ASP A 333 3.35 6.46 -17.41
CA ASP A 333 4.21 6.33 -18.59
C ASP A 333 5.67 5.97 -18.24
N GLY A 334 6.22 6.42 -17.11
CA GLY A 334 7.55 6.03 -16.66
C GLY A 334 7.73 4.51 -16.44
N VAL A 335 6.64 3.73 -16.38
CA VAL A 335 6.70 2.27 -16.40
C VAL A 335 7.13 1.71 -17.76
N VAL A 336 6.71 2.35 -18.86
CA VAL A 336 6.85 1.88 -20.25
C VAL A 336 7.81 2.72 -21.10
N GLU A 337 8.02 4.00 -20.76
CA GLU A 337 8.84 4.95 -21.50
C GLU A 337 10.31 5.00 -21.04
N GLU A 338 10.69 4.24 -20.02
CA GLU A 338 12.02 4.32 -19.44
C GLU A 338 13.01 3.27 -19.98
N HIS A 339 14.25 3.70 -20.27
CA HIS A 339 15.20 2.96 -21.11
C HIS A 339 16.56 2.70 -20.45
N LYS A 340 17.24 1.65 -20.92
CA LYS A 340 18.71 1.62 -20.91
C LYS A 340 19.23 2.60 -21.95
N SER A 341 20.23 3.41 -21.60
CA SER A 341 20.83 4.42 -22.49
C SER A 341 21.16 3.83 -23.88
N GLY A 342 20.38 4.20 -24.92
CA GLY A 342 20.61 3.81 -26.32
C GLY A 342 19.87 2.55 -26.85
N GLY A 343 18.88 2.01 -26.12
CA GLY A 343 18.03 0.89 -26.59
C GLY A 343 16.65 1.32 -27.14
N GLU A 344 15.89 0.36 -27.71
CA GLU A 344 14.45 0.54 -28.04
C GLU A 344 13.61 0.68 -26.76
N GLU A 345 12.45 1.34 -26.87
CA GLU A 345 11.45 1.50 -25.79
C GLU A 345 11.16 0.16 -25.08
N PHE A 346 11.08 0.20 -23.74
CA PHE A 346 10.59 -0.96 -22.97
C PHE A 346 9.21 -1.34 -23.49
N GLY A 347 8.36 -0.33 -23.70
CA GLY A 347 7.10 -0.45 -24.40
C GLY A 347 6.06 -1.22 -23.59
N GLU A 348 4.79 -0.99 -23.91
CA GLU A 348 3.68 -1.65 -23.24
C GLU A 348 3.71 -3.18 -23.43
N ASP A 349 4.29 -3.67 -24.53
CA ASP A 349 4.39 -5.11 -24.81
C ASP A 349 5.25 -5.84 -23.76
N GLN A 350 6.34 -5.25 -23.27
CA GLN A 350 7.15 -5.87 -22.21
C GLN A 350 6.42 -5.85 -20.85
N LEU A 351 5.62 -4.82 -20.57
CA LEU A 351 4.73 -4.80 -19.41
C LEU A 351 3.72 -5.96 -19.50
N ILE A 352 3.10 -6.12 -20.66
CA ILE A 352 2.15 -7.22 -20.94
C ILE A 352 2.84 -8.58 -20.77
N ASP A 353 4.05 -8.76 -21.30
CA ASP A 353 4.82 -9.98 -21.15
C ASP A 353 5.16 -10.27 -19.68
N CYS A 354 5.62 -9.26 -18.93
CA CYS A 354 5.86 -9.40 -17.49
C CYS A 354 4.59 -9.83 -16.76
N VAL A 355 3.44 -9.20 -17.04
CA VAL A 355 2.15 -9.56 -16.45
C VAL A 355 1.77 -11.01 -16.78
N ASN A 356 1.96 -11.44 -18.03
CA ASN A 356 1.64 -12.78 -18.50
C ASN A 356 2.57 -13.87 -17.91
N HIS A 357 3.77 -13.48 -17.48
CA HIS A 357 4.80 -14.36 -16.93
C HIS A 357 4.91 -14.28 -15.40
N LEU A 358 4.15 -13.39 -14.74
CA LEU A 358 4.07 -13.36 -13.28
C LEU A 358 3.65 -14.74 -12.79
N GLU A 359 4.45 -15.29 -11.88
CA GLU A 359 4.16 -16.59 -11.30
C GLU A 359 2.77 -16.58 -10.66
N ARG A 360 2.00 -17.65 -10.91
CA ARG A 360 0.74 -17.94 -10.21
C ARG A 360 1.02 -18.43 -8.79
N THR A 361 1.85 -17.70 -8.07
CA THR A 361 1.94 -17.84 -6.63
C THR A 361 0.57 -17.43 -6.09
N GLY A 362 -0.02 -18.21 -5.18
CA GLY A 362 -1.31 -17.86 -4.54
C GLY A 362 -1.22 -16.62 -3.63
N ARG A 363 -0.31 -15.70 -3.94
CA ARG A 363 0.02 -14.49 -3.22
C ARG A 363 -1.03 -13.41 -3.46
N GLY A 364 -1.23 -12.59 -2.43
CA GLY A 364 -2.15 -11.46 -2.48
C GLY A 364 -1.72 -10.37 -3.47
N VAL A 365 -2.67 -9.50 -3.83
CA VAL A 365 -2.49 -8.42 -4.82
C VAL A 365 -1.25 -7.57 -4.53
N ARG A 366 -0.96 -7.29 -3.25
CA ARG A 366 0.21 -6.50 -2.80
C ARG A 366 1.54 -7.12 -3.24
N ALA A 367 1.75 -8.39 -2.93
CA ALA A 367 2.98 -9.09 -3.30
C ALA A 367 3.12 -9.22 -4.82
N VAL A 368 2.00 -9.37 -5.55
CA VAL A 368 2.00 -9.41 -7.02
C VAL A 368 2.37 -8.05 -7.61
N THR A 369 1.73 -6.96 -7.18
CA THR A 369 2.04 -5.59 -7.65
C THR A 369 3.49 -5.23 -7.38
N ARG A 370 3.98 -5.54 -6.17
CA ARG A 370 5.40 -5.36 -5.83
C ARG A 370 6.29 -6.19 -6.76
N SER A 371 6.03 -7.50 -6.90
CA SER A 371 6.84 -8.36 -7.76
C SER A 371 6.89 -7.87 -9.21
N LEU A 372 5.79 -7.31 -9.72
CA LEU A 372 5.72 -6.72 -11.05
C LEU A 372 6.64 -5.49 -11.13
N SER A 373 6.50 -4.53 -10.22
CA SER A 373 7.32 -3.31 -10.19
C SER A 373 8.81 -3.62 -10.14
N HIS A 374 9.24 -4.48 -9.21
CA HIS A 374 10.66 -4.83 -9.07
C HIS A 374 11.18 -5.63 -10.27
N THR A 375 10.34 -6.44 -10.93
CA THR A 375 10.71 -7.13 -12.18
C THR A 375 10.93 -6.13 -13.30
N LEU A 376 10.01 -5.19 -13.47
CA LEU A 376 10.11 -4.13 -14.47
C LEU A 376 11.34 -3.25 -14.22
N LYS A 377 11.58 -2.81 -12.97
CA LYS A 377 12.78 -2.07 -12.59
C LYS A 377 14.07 -2.81 -12.96
N ARG A 378 14.15 -4.11 -12.63
CA ARG A 378 15.32 -4.94 -12.98
C ARG A 378 15.50 -5.04 -14.49
N ALA A 379 14.41 -5.21 -15.24
CA ALA A 379 14.45 -5.29 -16.69
C ALA A 379 14.92 -3.96 -17.33
N ARG A 380 14.55 -2.81 -16.75
CA ARG A 380 15.05 -1.47 -17.10
C ARG A 380 16.50 -1.17 -16.67
N GLY A 381 17.13 -2.07 -15.90
CA GLY A 381 18.53 -1.93 -15.49
C GLY A 381 18.74 -1.40 -14.07
N GLY A 382 17.69 -1.32 -13.25
CA GLY A 382 17.76 -1.06 -11.81
C GLY A 382 17.66 0.41 -11.39
N HIS A 383 17.63 1.34 -12.35
CA HIS A 383 17.49 2.78 -12.11
C HIS A 383 16.27 3.32 -12.82
N THR A 384 15.63 4.32 -12.22
CA THR A 384 14.50 5.06 -12.78
C THR A 384 14.80 6.55 -12.69
N THR A 385 14.74 7.26 -13.81
CA THR A 385 14.92 8.71 -13.98
C THR A 385 13.61 9.48 -14.00
N ASP A 386 12.49 8.77 -14.15
CA ASP A 386 11.13 9.31 -14.07
C ASP A 386 10.30 8.54 -13.03
N ASP A 387 9.13 9.08 -12.68
CA ASP A 387 8.17 8.39 -11.82
C ASP A 387 7.52 7.21 -12.56
N ALA A 388 7.55 6.04 -11.93
CA ALA A 388 6.98 4.80 -12.40
C ALA A 388 6.07 4.23 -11.32
N THR A 389 4.76 4.43 -11.50
CA THR A 389 3.74 4.04 -10.54
C THR A 389 2.88 2.92 -11.10
N LEU A 390 2.58 1.92 -10.27
CA LEU A 390 1.59 0.88 -10.57
C LEU A 390 0.50 0.91 -9.50
N LEU A 391 -0.75 0.69 -9.93
CA LEU A 391 -1.88 0.47 -9.04
C LEU A 391 -2.73 -0.68 -9.57
N MET A 392 -2.84 -1.72 -8.77
CA MET A 392 -3.61 -2.92 -9.09
C MET A 392 -4.89 -2.95 -8.27
N VAL A 393 -6.03 -3.13 -8.93
CA VAL A 393 -7.34 -3.34 -8.31
C VAL A 393 -7.83 -4.75 -8.65
N GLU A 394 -8.05 -5.60 -7.65
CA GLU A 394 -8.62 -6.94 -7.81
C GLU A 394 -10.08 -6.97 -7.34
N TRP A 395 -11.01 -7.36 -8.21
CA TRP A 395 -12.39 -7.63 -7.79
C TRP A 395 -12.53 -9.09 -7.36
N ARG A 396 -12.98 -9.31 -6.12
CA ARG A 396 -12.98 -10.63 -5.46
C ARG A 396 -14.36 -11.26 -5.35
N GLY A 397 -15.41 -10.58 -5.82
CA GLY A 397 -16.80 -11.06 -5.78
C GLY A 397 -17.43 -11.00 -4.41
#